data_AF-A0A9D0Z4Q4-F1
#
_entry.id   AF-A0A9D0Z4Q4-F1
#
_cell.length_a   1.000
_cell.length_b   1.000
_cell.length_c   1.000
_cell.angle_alpha   90.00
_cell.angle_beta   90.00
_cell.angle_gamma   90.00
#
_symmetry.space_group_name_H-M   'P 1'
#
loop_
_entity.id
_entity.type
_entity.pdbx_description
1 polymer ?
#
loop_
_entity_poly.entity_id
_entity_poly.type
_entity_poly.pdbx_seq_one_letter_code
_entity_poly.pdbx_strand_id
1 'polypeptide(L)'
;MNPQLRYAYIYENLQPLTALSEGTWLCMYPPRNTLYVKKEIPQACVSYYHTLASIHSRNLAPVLFVTEEGNTAFVLSEYVSGQSLAGLLQEGKTFSQEEARDICTQVCFGLWELHRRGLVHRDINPNNIIISSDNVVKIIDFGIVRSFTQDKIRDTVIMGTPGYAAPEQFGFLQSDARTDIYAVGVLLNQLLTGRFPNERLAPGKLGTVVRRCVEIDAQKRFSSIDQLMNQLSGSAVPGLETVLDTLPGFRSRRGGQAFGAVLLYLLAGMAVVQSYMSLKTPPWGYAVHTVSVLFSTVIPFFCFHNFLNVWERFPFTRYASRKSQKILFRGLGIVSLFVGLAIFGSIA
;
A
#
# COMPACT_ATOMS: atom_id res chain seq x y z
N MET A 1 -12.36 26.35 3.53
CA MET A 1 -12.02 26.33 4.98
C MET A 1 -10.60 25.82 5.10
N ASN A 2 -9.70 26.58 5.76
CA ASN A 2 -8.31 26.18 5.95
C ASN A 2 -8.25 24.82 6.69
N PRO A 3 -7.54 23.79 6.18
CA PRO A 3 -7.44 22.49 6.84
C PRO A 3 -6.98 22.57 8.30
N GLN A 4 -6.08 23.50 8.65
CA GLN A 4 -5.62 23.67 10.02
C GLN A 4 -6.73 24.17 10.94
N LEU A 5 -7.53 25.17 10.52
CA LEU A 5 -8.69 25.64 11.27
C LEU A 5 -9.73 24.54 11.48
N ARG A 6 -9.88 23.65 10.49
CA ARG A 6 -10.78 22.49 10.59
C ARG A 6 -10.33 21.53 11.69
N TYR A 7 -9.05 21.15 11.71
CA TYR A 7 -8.58 20.18 12.69
C TYR A 7 -8.39 20.76 14.08
N ALA A 8 -8.11 22.06 14.22
CA ALA A 8 -8.18 22.77 15.49
C ALA A 8 -9.59 22.68 16.11
N TYR A 9 -10.63 22.97 15.32
CA TYR A 9 -12.02 22.82 15.78
C TYR A 9 -12.37 21.38 16.16
N ILE A 10 -11.91 20.40 15.37
CA ILE A 10 -12.13 18.98 15.70
C ILE A 10 -11.46 18.66 17.04
N TYR A 11 -10.20 19.07 17.23
CA TYR A 11 -9.42 18.83 18.42
C TYR A 11 -10.10 19.33 19.70
N GLU A 12 -10.63 20.55 19.69
CA GLU A 12 -11.36 21.15 20.83
C GLU A 12 -12.68 20.41 21.16
N ASN A 13 -13.24 19.67 20.20
CA ASN A 13 -14.53 18.99 20.31
C ASN A 13 -14.40 17.45 20.35
N LEU A 14 -13.22 16.93 20.66
CA LEU A 14 -12.99 15.49 20.82
C LEU A 14 -13.53 14.99 22.16
N GLN A 15 -14.17 13.82 22.13
CA GLN A 15 -14.53 13.06 23.31
C GLN A 15 -13.55 11.89 23.48
N PRO A 16 -12.86 11.78 24.63
CA PRO A 16 -11.99 10.63 24.89
C PRO A 16 -12.84 9.35 25.03
N LEU A 17 -12.39 8.27 24.39
CA LEU A 17 -13.01 6.95 24.50
C LEU A 17 -12.24 6.03 25.42
N THR A 18 -10.94 5.86 25.17
CA THR A 18 -10.06 4.99 25.96
C THR A 18 -8.60 5.38 25.78
N ALA A 19 -7.76 5.06 26.76
CA ALA A 19 -6.32 5.11 26.59
C ALA A 19 -5.84 3.91 25.77
N LEU A 20 -4.99 4.15 24.77
CA LEU A 20 -4.31 3.09 24.00
C LEU A 20 -2.97 2.73 24.62
N SER A 21 -2.27 3.73 25.17
CA SER A 21 -1.04 3.60 25.94
C SER A 21 -0.84 4.85 26.80
N GLU A 22 0.23 4.90 27.60
CA GLU A 22 0.64 6.14 28.26
C GLU A 22 0.80 7.27 27.23
N GLY A 23 0.19 8.43 27.50
CA GLY A 23 0.21 9.59 26.61
C GLY A 23 -0.52 9.42 25.28
N THR A 24 -1.28 8.34 25.03
CA THR A 24 -1.99 8.12 23.76
C THR A 24 -3.43 7.69 23.99
N TRP A 25 -4.38 8.43 23.41
CA TRP A 25 -5.82 8.23 23.59
C TRP A 25 -6.53 8.04 22.25
N LEU A 26 -7.50 7.12 22.24
CA LEU A 26 -8.52 7.05 21.21
C LEU A 26 -9.60 8.06 21.55
N CYS A 27 -9.93 8.93 20.59
CA CYS A 27 -10.95 9.95 20.73
C CYS A 27 -11.97 9.85 19.60
N MET A 28 -13.17 10.33 19.85
CA MET A 28 -14.26 10.41 18.88
C MET A 28 -14.64 11.86 18.66
N TYR A 29 -14.88 12.22 17.40
CA TYR A 29 -15.52 13.47 17.03
C TYR A 29 -17.02 13.21 16.77
N PRO A 30 -17.92 13.56 17.70
CA PRO A 30 -19.33 13.16 17.65
C PRO A 30 -20.09 13.59 16.38
N PRO A 31 -19.91 14.81 15.82
CA PRO A 31 -20.70 15.26 14.67
C PRO A 31 -20.59 14.39 13.43
N ARG A 32 -19.54 13.57 13.31
CA ARG A 32 -19.33 12.65 12.17
C ARG A 32 -19.06 11.21 12.58
N ASN A 33 -19.17 10.90 13.87
CA ASN A 33 -18.80 9.59 14.42
C ASN A 33 -17.42 9.10 13.93
N THR A 34 -16.44 10.02 13.88
CA THR A 34 -15.10 9.75 13.34
C THR A 34 -14.10 9.57 14.46
N LEU A 35 -13.30 8.52 14.39
CA LEU A 35 -12.26 8.22 15.37
C LEU A 35 -10.94 8.91 15.02
N TYR A 36 -10.25 9.36 16.05
CA TYR A 36 -8.93 9.97 15.97
C TYR A 36 -8.03 9.44 17.08
N VAL A 37 -6.73 9.54 16.88
CA VAL A 37 -5.73 9.28 17.92
C VAL A 37 -5.16 10.61 18.38
N LYS A 38 -5.32 10.93 19.66
CA LYS A 38 -4.65 12.06 20.32
C LYS A 38 -3.42 11.53 21.04
N LYS A 39 -2.26 12.11 20.79
CA LYS A 39 -0.99 11.70 21.42
C LYS A 39 -0.29 12.90 22.03
N GLU A 40 0.15 12.75 23.27
CA GLU A 40 1.06 13.69 23.93
C GLU A 40 2.48 13.47 23.42
N ILE A 41 3.17 14.57 23.13
CA ILE A 41 4.55 14.59 22.66
C ILE A 41 5.37 15.63 23.42
N PRO A 42 6.69 15.41 23.58
CA PRO A 42 7.58 16.44 24.11
C PRO A 42 7.62 17.66 23.19
N GLN A 43 7.71 18.87 23.75
CA GLN A 43 7.83 20.12 22.96
C GLN A 43 9.00 20.10 21.97
N ALA A 44 10.11 19.46 22.35
CA ALA A 44 11.29 19.32 21.48
C ALA A 44 10.99 18.57 20.15
N CYS A 45 9.85 17.88 20.05
CA CYS A 45 9.45 17.12 18.85
C CYS A 45 8.46 17.88 17.95
N VAL A 46 7.91 19.03 18.38
CA VAL A 46 6.84 19.77 17.66
C VAL A 46 7.23 20.09 16.21
N SER A 47 8.47 20.54 15.98
CA SER A 47 8.98 20.86 14.64
C SER A 47 8.98 19.64 13.70
N TYR A 48 9.30 18.45 14.20
CA TYR A 48 9.24 17.21 13.43
C TYR A 48 7.81 16.84 13.09
N TYR A 49 6.88 17.01 14.03
CA TYR A 49 5.46 16.73 13.78
C TYR A 49 4.82 17.71 12.81
N HIS A 50 5.24 18.97 12.76
CA HIS A 50 4.85 19.88 11.68
C HIS A 50 5.37 19.41 10.32
N THR A 51 6.58 18.87 10.26
CA THR A 51 7.11 18.27 9.03
C THR A 51 6.29 17.04 8.64
N LEU A 52 5.97 16.15 9.58
CA LEU A 52 5.13 14.97 9.36
C LEU A 52 3.72 15.34 8.88
N ALA A 53 3.13 16.41 9.41
CA ALA A 53 1.81 16.91 8.99
C ALA A 53 1.76 17.35 7.51
N SER A 54 2.91 17.67 6.91
CA SER A 54 3.00 18.01 5.48
C SER A 54 3.08 16.78 4.56
N ILE A 55 3.32 15.59 5.12
CA ILE A 55 3.54 14.35 4.36
C ILE A 55 2.20 13.71 3.99
N HIS A 56 1.99 13.53 2.69
CA HIS A 56 0.84 12.80 2.16
C HIS A 56 1.32 11.45 1.63
N SER A 57 1.16 10.40 2.43
CA SER A 57 1.54 9.04 2.04
C SER A 57 0.47 8.04 2.45
N ARG A 58 0.17 7.09 1.57
CA ARG A 58 -0.77 6.00 1.88
C ARG A 58 -0.23 5.07 2.97
N ASN A 59 1.09 4.98 3.11
CA ASN A 59 1.79 4.06 4.01
C ASN A 59 2.17 4.66 5.35
N LEU A 60 1.79 5.92 5.61
CA LEU A 60 1.92 6.59 6.91
C LEU A 60 0.53 6.94 7.43
N ALA A 61 0.32 6.86 8.74
CA ALA A 61 -0.85 7.44 9.37
C ALA A 61 -0.78 8.97 9.26
N PRO A 62 -1.82 9.63 8.71
CA PRO A 62 -1.80 11.08 8.59
C PRO A 62 -1.73 11.79 9.94
N VAL A 63 -0.75 12.68 10.09
CA VAL A 63 -0.71 13.68 11.15
C VAL A 63 -1.56 14.87 10.71
N LEU A 64 -2.66 15.11 11.41
CA LEU A 64 -3.70 16.05 10.99
C LEU A 64 -3.55 17.42 11.65
N PHE A 65 -3.10 17.43 12.90
CA PHE A 65 -2.95 18.66 13.68
C PHE A 65 -1.89 18.50 14.77
N VAL A 66 -1.20 19.58 15.08
CA VAL A 66 -0.18 19.67 16.11
C VAL A 66 -0.45 20.96 16.88
N THR A 67 -0.50 20.87 18.20
CA THR A 67 -0.74 22.01 19.08
C THR A 67 0.15 21.94 20.32
N GLU A 68 0.44 23.09 20.89
CA GLU A 68 1.22 23.23 22.12
C GLU A 68 0.29 23.67 23.25
N GLU A 69 0.38 23.02 24.41
CA GLU A 69 -0.43 23.30 25.60
C GLU A 69 0.47 23.38 26.82
N GLY A 70 0.84 24.60 27.23
CA GLY A 70 1.74 24.82 28.36
C GLY A 70 3.14 24.28 28.07
N ASN A 71 3.56 23.24 28.80
CA ASN A 71 4.89 22.60 28.66
C ASN A 71 4.83 21.28 27.85
N THR A 72 3.66 20.87 27.38
CA THR A 72 3.47 19.68 26.57
C THR A 72 2.92 20.06 25.21
N ALA A 73 2.98 19.13 24.26
CA ALA A 73 2.37 19.30 22.96
C ALA A 73 1.53 18.08 22.63
N PHE A 74 0.52 18.26 21.78
CA PHE A 74 -0.38 17.21 21.36
C PHE A 74 -0.44 17.11 19.85
N VAL A 75 -0.58 15.88 19.39
CA VAL A 75 -0.73 15.51 17.99
C VAL A 75 -2.05 14.82 17.82
N LEU A 76 -2.79 15.24 16.81
CA LEU A 76 -3.98 14.56 16.32
C LEU A 76 -3.64 13.81 15.04
N SER A 77 -3.88 12.50 15.04
CA SER A 77 -3.69 11.63 13.88
C SER A 77 -4.97 10.89 13.53
N GLU A 78 -5.08 10.43 12.29
CA GLU A 78 -6.18 9.55 11.87
C GLU A 78 -6.12 8.21 12.62
N TYR A 79 -7.27 7.72 13.08
CA TYR A 79 -7.37 6.34 13.54
C TYR A 79 -7.35 5.38 12.35
N VAL A 80 -6.34 4.51 12.29
CA VAL A 80 -6.24 3.48 11.26
C VAL A 80 -7.02 2.24 11.68
N SER A 81 -8.17 2.00 11.05
CA SER A 81 -8.93 0.75 11.22
C SER A 81 -8.21 -0.40 10.52
N GLY A 82 -7.94 -1.48 11.25
CA GLY A 82 -7.27 -2.68 10.71
C GLY A 82 -6.72 -3.59 11.81
N GLN A 83 -5.86 -4.52 11.41
CA GLN A 83 -5.13 -5.40 12.32
C GLN A 83 -3.66 -5.00 12.38
N SER A 84 -3.10 -4.89 13.59
CA SER A 84 -1.65 -4.72 13.74
C SER A 84 -0.91 -6.01 13.38
N LEU A 85 0.31 -5.88 12.85
CA LEU A 85 1.16 -7.05 12.61
C LEU A 85 1.47 -7.77 13.92
N ALA A 86 1.58 -7.04 15.04
CA ALA A 86 1.76 -7.62 16.37
C ALA A 86 0.61 -8.57 16.75
N GLY A 87 -0.65 -8.16 16.56
CA GLY A 87 -1.81 -9.01 16.83
C GLY A 87 -1.81 -10.28 15.98
N LEU A 88 -1.54 -10.13 14.68
CA LEU A 88 -1.43 -11.25 13.75
C LEU A 88 -0.33 -12.25 14.14
N LEU A 89 0.84 -11.74 14.55
CA LEU A 89 1.95 -12.59 14.99
C LEU A 89 1.67 -13.28 16.33
N GLN A 90 0.96 -12.62 17.26
CA GLN A 90 0.52 -13.21 18.52
C GLN A 90 -0.48 -14.36 18.30
N GLU A 91 -1.32 -14.26 17.28
CA GLU A 91 -2.20 -15.35 16.82
C GLU A 91 -1.44 -16.50 16.14
N GLY A 92 -0.10 -16.41 16.03
CA GLY A 92 0.75 -17.42 15.41
C GLY A 92 0.78 -17.35 13.88
N LYS A 93 0.27 -16.28 13.27
CA LYS A 93 0.29 -16.11 11.81
C LYS A 93 1.73 -15.92 11.32
N THR A 94 2.11 -16.74 10.35
CA THR A 94 3.26 -16.49 9.47
C THR A 94 2.77 -16.12 8.08
N PHE A 95 3.55 -15.33 7.37
CA PHE A 95 3.21 -14.83 6.04
C PHE A 95 3.99 -15.59 4.97
N SER A 96 3.38 -15.76 3.80
CA SER A 96 4.11 -16.25 2.63
C SER A 96 5.23 -15.28 2.24
N GLN A 97 6.19 -15.74 1.43
CA GLN A 97 7.27 -14.89 0.94
C GLN A 97 6.75 -13.67 0.17
N GLU A 98 5.67 -13.84 -0.60
CA GLU A 98 5.03 -12.77 -1.36
C GLU A 98 4.36 -11.75 -0.42
N GLU A 99 3.56 -12.20 0.54
CA GLU A 99 2.90 -11.30 1.50
C GLU A 99 3.90 -10.54 2.37
N ALA A 100 4.92 -11.21 2.91
CA ALA A 100 5.93 -10.57 3.75
C ALA A 100 6.73 -9.53 2.95
N ARG A 101 7.08 -9.85 1.70
CA ARG A 101 7.73 -8.92 0.77
C ARG A 101 6.83 -7.72 0.47
N ASP A 102 5.57 -7.94 0.13
CA ASP A 102 4.61 -6.86 -0.18
C ASP A 102 4.41 -5.94 1.03
N ILE A 103 4.31 -6.51 2.24
CA ILE A 103 4.19 -5.75 3.49
C ILE A 103 5.45 -4.91 3.71
N CYS A 104 6.64 -5.52 3.69
CA CYS A 104 7.89 -4.79 3.91
C CYS A 104 8.17 -3.76 2.82
N THR A 105 7.76 -4.00 1.57
CA THR A 105 7.87 -3.01 0.48
C THR A 105 7.02 -1.78 0.78
N GLN A 106 5.79 -1.96 1.25
CA GLN A 106 4.92 -0.85 1.68
C GLN A 106 5.48 -0.09 2.89
N VAL A 107 6.05 -0.80 3.87
CA VAL A 107 6.79 -0.16 4.99
C VAL A 107 7.94 0.68 4.46
N CYS A 108 8.71 0.15 3.50
CA CYS A 108 9.82 0.88 2.89
C CYS A 108 9.36 2.14 2.15
N PHE A 109 8.21 2.12 1.47
CA PHE A 109 7.63 3.34 0.87
C PHE A 109 7.30 4.41 1.92
N GLY A 110 6.76 4.00 3.08
CA GLY A 110 6.54 4.91 4.21
C GLY A 110 7.85 5.49 4.76
N LEU A 111 8.87 4.66 4.91
CA LEU A 111 10.20 5.09 5.37
C LEU A 111 10.92 6.00 4.37
N TRP A 112 10.78 5.73 3.07
CA TRP A 112 11.32 6.57 2.00
C TRP A 112 10.81 8.01 2.09
N GLU A 113 9.52 8.18 2.38
CA GLU A 113 8.90 9.49 2.60
C GLU A 113 9.51 10.26 3.78
N LEU A 114 9.93 9.55 4.83
CA LEU A 114 10.60 10.14 5.99
C LEU A 114 12.06 10.46 5.66
N HIS A 115 12.79 9.48 5.10
CA HIS A 115 14.23 9.57 4.83
C HIS A 115 14.58 10.70 3.87
N ARG A 116 13.76 10.92 2.82
CA ARG A 116 13.96 12.03 1.87
C ARG A 116 13.79 13.43 2.50
N ARG A 117 13.19 13.50 3.70
CA ARG A 117 13.05 14.72 4.50
C ARG A 117 14.04 14.77 5.67
N GLY A 118 15.03 13.86 5.68
CA GLY A 118 16.03 13.76 6.73
C GLY A 118 15.50 13.20 8.05
N LEU A 119 14.30 12.63 8.07
CA LEU A 119 13.68 12.03 9.26
C LEU A 119 13.98 10.53 9.30
N VAL A 120 14.39 10.02 10.45
CA VAL A 120 14.60 8.59 10.73
C VAL A 120 13.54 8.13 11.73
N HIS A 121 12.88 6.99 11.50
CA HIS A 121 11.77 6.53 12.32
C HIS A 121 12.22 5.94 13.66
N ARG A 122 13.24 5.08 13.67
CA ARG A 122 13.91 4.48 14.84
C ARG A 122 13.09 3.50 15.69
N ASP A 123 11.85 3.19 15.30
CA ASP A 123 10.99 2.26 16.05
C ASP A 123 10.05 1.49 15.13
N ILE A 124 10.59 0.96 14.03
CA ILE A 124 9.86 0.04 13.18
C ILE A 124 9.74 -1.30 13.90
N ASN A 125 8.51 -1.68 14.23
CA ASN A 125 8.18 -2.95 14.86
C ASN A 125 6.71 -3.32 14.54
N PRO A 126 6.25 -4.56 14.82
CA PRO A 126 4.91 -5.00 14.49
C PRO A 126 3.77 -4.25 15.18
N ASN A 127 3.99 -3.59 16.33
CA ASN A 127 2.97 -2.80 17.01
C ASN A 127 2.69 -1.50 16.24
N ASN A 128 3.71 -0.96 15.58
CA ASN A 128 3.65 0.31 14.87
C ASN A 128 3.22 0.15 13.40
N ILE A 129 2.80 -1.04 12.98
CA ILE A 129 2.37 -1.33 11.61
C ILE A 129 1.00 -2.00 11.62
N ILE A 130 0.05 -1.38 10.92
CA ILE A 130 -1.31 -1.89 10.73
C ILE A 130 -1.54 -2.24 9.27
N ILE A 131 -2.13 -3.40 9.01
CA ILE A 131 -2.81 -3.70 7.75
C ILE A 131 -4.24 -3.18 7.89
N SER A 132 -4.54 -2.09 7.18
CA SER A 132 -5.85 -1.46 7.25
C SER A 132 -6.94 -2.31 6.61
N SER A 133 -8.21 -2.00 6.90
CA SER A 133 -9.37 -2.72 6.34
C SER A 133 -9.46 -2.67 4.81
N ASP A 134 -8.84 -1.69 4.16
CA ASP A 134 -8.65 -1.59 2.70
C ASP A 134 -7.35 -2.27 2.20
N ASN A 135 -6.74 -3.10 3.03
CA ASN A 135 -5.55 -3.91 2.74
C ASN A 135 -4.30 -3.09 2.40
N VAL A 136 -4.13 -1.92 3.04
CA VAL A 136 -2.96 -1.05 2.92
C VAL A 136 -2.12 -1.13 4.19
N VAL A 137 -0.81 -1.25 4.05
CA VAL A 137 0.10 -1.26 5.20
C VAL A 137 0.41 0.18 5.59
N LYS A 138 0.16 0.52 6.87
CA LYS A 138 0.37 1.85 7.43
C LYS A 138 1.26 1.80 8.65
N ILE A 139 2.24 2.69 8.69
CA ILE A 139 3.06 3.00 9.87
C ILE A 139 2.32 4.03 10.71
N ILE A 140 2.11 3.75 12.00
CA ILE A 140 1.17 4.52 12.85
C ILE A 140 1.80 5.31 13.99
N ASP A 141 3.05 5.03 14.38
CA ASP A 141 3.69 5.72 15.50
C ASP A 141 4.99 6.41 15.08
N PHE A 142 5.11 7.69 15.43
CA PHE A 142 6.26 8.54 15.12
C PHE A 142 6.99 9.04 16.38
N GLY A 143 6.69 8.47 17.55
CA GLY A 143 7.09 8.99 18.86
C GLY A 143 8.60 9.13 19.09
N ILE A 144 9.43 8.48 18.27
CA ILE A 144 10.90 8.52 18.36
C ILE A 144 11.54 9.01 17.03
N VAL A 145 10.75 9.63 16.16
CA VAL A 145 11.27 10.23 14.91
C VAL A 145 12.24 11.36 15.26
N ARG A 146 13.40 11.39 14.60
CA ARG A 146 14.37 12.48 14.72
C ARG A 146 15.00 12.83 13.37
N SER A 147 15.47 14.06 13.24
CA SER A 147 16.34 14.44 12.14
C SER A 147 17.71 13.77 12.26
N PHE A 148 18.23 13.32 11.13
CA PHE A 148 19.66 13.06 11.00
C PHE A 148 20.41 14.40 10.93
N THR A 149 21.56 14.50 11.60
CA THR A 149 22.40 15.70 11.58
C THR A 149 23.85 15.27 11.38
N GLN A 150 24.48 15.69 10.29
CA GLN A 150 25.81 15.22 9.88
C GLN A 150 26.90 15.48 10.94
N ASP A 151 26.73 16.50 11.79
CA ASP A 151 27.71 16.90 12.82
C ASP A 151 27.51 16.19 14.18
N LYS A 152 26.48 15.34 14.32
CA LYS A 152 26.15 14.71 15.61
C LYS A 152 26.79 13.33 15.73
N ILE A 153 27.69 13.17 16.70
CA ILE A 153 28.51 11.95 16.81
C ILE A 153 27.72 10.75 17.41
N ARG A 154 26.76 11.00 18.32
CA ARG A 154 26.01 9.95 19.04
C ARG A 154 24.58 10.38 19.37
N ASP A 155 23.70 9.39 19.55
CA ASP A 155 22.38 9.64 20.13
C ASP A 155 22.47 9.91 21.64
N THR A 156 21.56 10.76 22.15
CA THR A 156 21.59 11.26 23.53
C THR A 156 20.76 10.40 24.51
N VAL A 157 19.99 9.44 24.00
CA VAL A 157 19.06 8.61 24.77
C VAL A 157 19.04 7.21 24.15
N ILE A 158 19.06 6.16 24.97
CA ILE A 158 18.85 4.77 24.52
C ILE A 158 17.37 4.62 24.13
N MET A 159 17.09 4.12 22.93
CA MET A 159 15.74 4.10 22.37
C MET A 159 15.50 2.90 21.45
N GLY A 160 14.22 2.59 21.18
CA GLY A 160 13.78 1.52 20.29
C GLY A 160 13.25 0.29 21.03
N THR A 161 12.48 -0.54 20.33
CA THR A 161 11.89 -1.75 20.89
C THR A 161 12.91 -2.90 20.96
N PRO A 162 13.05 -3.62 22.10
CA PRO A 162 13.95 -4.77 22.22
C PRO A 162 13.75 -5.80 21.10
N GLY A 163 14.85 -6.26 20.51
CA GLY A 163 14.85 -7.17 19.37
C GLY A 163 14.77 -6.49 18.00
N TYR A 164 14.23 -5.26 17.91
CA TYR A 164 14.16 -4.47 16.67
C TYR A 164 15.16 -3.33 16.60
N ALA A 165 15.57 -2.80 17.75
CA ALA A 165 16.53 -1.71 17.82
C ALA A 165 17.88 -2.13 17.22
N ALA A 166 18.41 -1.30 16.34
CA ALA A 166 19.72 -1.50 15.76
C ALA A 166 20.83 -1.26 16.81
N PRO A 167 22.00 -1.91 16.70
CA PRO A 167 23.11 -1.76 17.66
C PRO A 167 23.52 -0.31 17.97
N GLU A 168 23.46 0.58 16.98
CA GLU A 168 23.76 2.00 17.16
C GLU A 168 22.81 2.74 18.11
N GLN A 169 21.57 2.28 18.27
CA GLN A 169 20.55 2.91 19.12
C GLN A 169 20.81 2.74 20.62
N PHE A 170 21.77 1.89 20.99
CA PHE A 170 22.21 1.71 22.38
C PHE A 170 23.24 2.76 22.84
N GLY A 171 23.41 3.86 22.08
CA GLY A 171 24.09 5.08 22.53
C GLY A 171 25.56 5.22 22.09
N PHE A 172 26.08 4.28 21.31
CA PHE A 172 27.48 4.29 20.88
C PHE A 172 27.71 5.08 19.58
N LEU A 173 26.68 5.23 18.75
CA LEU A 173 26.73 5.82 17.41
C LEU A 173 25.46 6.65 17.15
N GLN A 174 25.46 7.44 16.07
CA GLN A 174 24.29 8.17 15.61
C GLN A 174 23.43 7.28 14.71
N SER A 175 22.12 7.24 14.97
CA SER A 175 21.16 6.58 14.08
C SER A 175 20.95 7.38 12.79
N ASP A 176 20.94 6.67 11.66
CA ASP A 176 20.63 7.20 10.33
C ASP A 176 19.58 6.31 9.61
N ALA A 177 19.35 6.52 8.31
CA ALA A 177 18.40 5.72 7.53
C ALA A 177 18.60 4.19 7.64
N ARG A 178 19.83 3.74 7.92
CA ARG A 178 20.21 2.32 8.03
C ARG A 178 19.78 1.69 9.35
N THR A 179 19.43 2.51 10.33
CA THR A 179 18.76 2.08 11.56
C THR A 179 17.38 1.52 11.25
N ASP A 180 16.60 2.20 10.40
CA ASP A 180 15.29 1.69 9.99
C ASP A 180 15.41 0.44 9.09
N ILE A 181 16.46 0.36 8.27
CA ILE A 181 16.76 -0.82 7.43
C ILE A 181 16.99 -2.07 8.29
N TYR A 182 17.71 -1.93 9.40
CA TYR A 182 17.91 -3.03 10.35
C TYR A 182 16.56 -3.52 10.90
N ALA A 183 15.73 -2.60 11.37
CA ALA A 183 14.42 -2.93 11.94
C ALA A 183 13.47 -3.57 10.90
N VAL A 184 13.49 -3.12 9.64
CA VAL A 184 12.77 -3.78 8.54
C VAL A 184 13.29 -5.20 8.28
N GLY A 185 14.60 -5.44 8.41
CA GLY A 185 15.20 -6.78 8.31
C GLY A 185 14.69 -7.73 9.40
N VAL A 186 14.66 -7.25 10.64
CA VAL A 186 14.08 -8.01 11.77
C VAL A 186 12.60 -8.32 11.53
N LEU A 187 11.82 -7.31 11.14
CA LEU A 187 10.40 -7.46 10.82
C LEU A 187 10.18 -8.49 9.71
N LEU A 188 10.90 -8.40 8.59
CA LEU A 188 10.80 -9.34 7.47
C LEU A 188 11.05 -10.78 7.94
N ASN A 189 12.09 -11.00 8.76
CA ASN A 189 12.38 -12.32 9.31
C ASN A 189 11.23 -12.85 10.17
N GLN A 190 10.67 -11.99 11.02
CA GLN A 190 9.63 -12.37 11.94
C GLN A 190 8.32 -12.67 11.21
N LEU A 191 7.98 -11.92 10.16
CA LEU A 191 6.82 -12.21 9.30
C LEU A 191 6.97 -13.58 8.61
N LEU A 192 8.17 -13.93 8.17
CA LEU A 192 8.44 -15.20 7.48
C LEU A 192 8.51 -16.42 8.42
N THR A 193 8.95 -16.23 9.66
CA THR A 193 9.33 -17.35 10.54
C THR A 193 8.65 -17.37 11.91
N GLY A 194 8.02 -16.27 12.32
CA GLY A 194 7.50 -16.06 13.68
C GLY A 194 8.59 -15.99 14.76
N ARG A 195 9.86 -15.82 14.36
CA ARG A 195 11.04 -15.84 15.24
C ARG A 195 12.00 -14.70 14.91
N PHE A 196 12.86 -14.35 15.86
CA PHE A 196 13.90 -13.34 15.61
C PHE A 196 15.05 -13.92 14.76
N PRO A 197 15.80 -13.08 14.02
CA PRO A 197 16.88 -13.54 13.14
C PRO A 197 17.98 -14.37 13.85
N ASN A 198 18.25 -14.08 15.12
CA ASN A 198 19.22 -14.81 15.96
C ASN A 198 18.71 -16.19 16.41
N GLU A 199 17.39 -16.37 16.51
CA GLU A 199 16.76 -17.65 16.85
C GLU A 199 16.60 -18.53 15.60
N ARG A 200 16.09 -17.93 14.51
CA ARG A 200 15.85 -18.61 13.25
C ARG A 200 15.87 -17.60 12.11
N LEU A 201 16.93 -17.64 11.31
CA LEU A 201 17.03 -16.88 10.08
C LEU A 201 16.12 -17.47 8.99
N ALA A 202 15.38 -16.61 8.30
CA ALA A 202 14.60 -17.00 7.13
C ALA A 202 15.51 -17.65 6.05
N PRO A 203 15.05 -18.70 5.35
CA PRO A 203 15.84 -19.33 4.30
C PRO A 203 15.73 -18.57 2.95
N GLY A 204 16.57 -18.97 1.99
CA GLY A 204 16.47 -18.54 0.59
C GLY A 204 16.86 -17.09 0.31
N LYS A 205 16.31 -16.54 -0.78
CA LYS A 205 16.63 -15.18 -1.25
C LYS A 205 16.29 -14.10 -0.22
N LEU A 206 15.09 -14.15 0.36
CA LEU A 206 14.68 -13.21 1.40
C LEU A 206 15.52 -13.35 2.67
N GLY A 207 15.96 -14.55 3.02
CA GLY A 207 16.93 -14.77 4.10
C GLY A 207 18.27 -14.05 3.89
N THR A 208 18.73 -13.97 2.64
CA THR A 208 19.94 -13.24 2.27
C THR A 208 19.73 -11.73 2.43
N VAL A 209 18.55 -11.22 2.05
CA VAL A 209 18.17 -9.82 2.27
C VAL A 209 18.13 -9.50 3.76
N VAL A 210 17.45 -10.34 4.56
CA VAL A 210 17.39 -10.20 6.03
C VAL A 210 18.80 -10.11 6.60
N ARG A 211 19.67 -11.07 6.27
CA ARG A 211 21.06 -11.12 6.78
C ARG A 211 21.79 -9.80 6.54
N ARG A 212 21.67 -9.24 5.34
CA ARG A 212 22.29 -7.96 5.00
C ARG A 212 21.68 -6.79 5.75
N CYS A 213 20.36 -6.77 5.96
CA CYS A 213 19.70 -5.74 6.76
C CYS A 213 20.17 -5.76 8.22
N VAL A 214 20.37 -6.94 8.81
CA VAL A 214 20.68 -7.09 10.23
C VAL A 214 22.19 -7.15 10.55
N GLU A 215 23.04 -6.71 9.61
CA GLU A 215 24.48 -6.59 9.85
C GLU A 215 24.75 -5.65 11.03
N ILE A 216 25.67 -6.05 11.92
CA ILE A 216 26.04 -5.24 13.09
C ILE A 216 26.66 -3.91 12.63
N ASP A 217 27.54 -4.00 11.64
CA ASP A 217 28.13 -2.82 10.99
C ASP A 217 27.12 -2.21 10.00
N ALA A 218 26.63 -1.01 10.33
CA ALA A 218 25.69 -0.27 9.49
C ALA A 218 26.23 -0.03 8.06
N GLN A 219 27.55 0.06 7.86
CA GLN A 219 28.15 0.26 6.54
C GLN A 219 27.99 -0.96 5.62
N LYS A 220 27.77 -2.17 6.19
CA LYS A 220 27.55 -3.40 5.42
C LYS A 220 26.08 -3.62 5.04
N ARG A 221 25.16 -2.87 5.66
CA ARG A 221 23.74 -2.88 5.32
C ARG A 221 23.49 -2.27 3.94
N PHE A 222 22.24 -2.27 3.50
CA PHE A 222 21.84 -1.44 2.37
C PHE A 222 22.09 0.04 2.71
N SER A 223 22.62 0.81 1.77
CA SER A 223 22.98 2.21 2.01
C SER A 223 21.77 3.14 2.08
N SER A 224 20.64 2.73 1.49
CA SER A 224 19.38 3.47 1.51
C SER A 224 18.18 2.53 1.45
N ILE A 225 17.02 3.06 1.83
CA ILE A 225 15.75 2.33 1.76
C ILE A 225 15.37 1.98 0.31
N ASP A 226 15.73 2.81 -0.68
CA ASP A 226 15.56 2.52 -2.11
C ASP A 226 16.30 1.25 -2.54
N GLN A 227 17.53 1.08 -2.05
CA GLN A 227 18.30 -0.13 -2.37
C GLN A 227 17.65 -1.38 -1.78
N LEU A 228 17.10 -1.29 -0.56
CA LEU A 228 16.33 -2.38 0.03
C LEU A 228 15.04 -2.66 -0.76
N MET A 229 14.27 -1.62 -1.12
CA MET A 229 13.07 -1.78 -1.94
C MET A 229 13.37 -2.49 -3.25
N ASN A 230 14.42 -2.12 -3.96
CA ASN A 230 14.81 -2.78 -5.21
C ASN A 230 15.14 -4.28 -5.02
N GLN A 231 15.71 -4.66 -3.88
CA GLN A 231 15.95 -6.07 -3.57
C GLN A 231 14.67 -6.83 -3.19
N LEU A 232 13.73 -6.16 -2.53
CA LEU A 232 12.43 -6.75 -2.18
C LEU A 232 11.55 -6.90 -3.43
N SER A 233 11.39 -5.85 -4.23
CA SER A 233 10.45 -5.80 -5.36
C SER A 233 10.80 -6.71 -6.54
N GLY A 234 11.98 -7.35 -6.56
CA GLY A 234 12.35 -8.40 -7.52
C GLY A 234 11.93 -8.13 -8.97
N SER A 235 12.73 -7.38 -9.73
CA SER A 235 12.53 -7.12 -11.17
C SER A 235 11.15 -6.58 -11.60
N ALA A 236 10.28 -6.17 -10.67
CA ALA A 236 9.08 -5.41 -11.01
C ALA A 236 9.49 -3.97 -11.30
N VAL A 237 9.22 -3.52 -12.53
CA VAL A 237 9.48 -2.14 -12.96
C VAL A 237 8.73 -1.18 -12.03
N PRO A 238 9.42 -0.27 -11.31
CA PRO A 238 8.78 0.70 -10.45
C PRO A 238 7.72 1.50 -11.22
N GLY A 239 6.50 1.57 -10.69
CA GLY A 239 5.37 2.27 -11.32
C GLY A 239 4.53 1.42 -12.28
N LEU A 240 5.01 0.25 -12.74
CA LEU A 240 4.19 -0.64 -13.56
C LEU A 240 3.00 -1.18 -12.77
N GLU A 241 3.18 -1.57 -11.50
CA GLU A 241 2.04 -2.00 -10.66
C GLU A 241 1.06 -0.86 -10.39
N THR A 242 1.54 0.37 -10.18
CA THR A 242 0.65 1.52 -10.01
C THR A 242 -0.16 1.78 -11.28
N VAL A 243 0.46 1.68 -12.46
CA VAL A 243 -0.23 1.79 -13.74
C VAL A 243 -1.20 0.63 -13.93
N LEU A 244 -0.79 -0.61 -13.67
CA LEU A 244 -1.66 -1.79 -13.75
C LEU A 244 -2.84 -1.69 -12.78
N ASP A 245 -2.65 -1.20 -11.56
CA ASP A 245 -3.73 -0.94 -10.60
C ASP A 245 -4.70 0.14 -11.09
N THR A 246 -4.23 1.13 -11.87
CA THR A 246 -5.15 2.08 -12.51
C THR A 246 -5.92 1.45 -13.67
N LEU A 247 -5.36 0.43 -14.33
CA LEU A 247 -5.94 -0.21 -15.51
C LEU A 247 -7.09 -1.19 -15.16
N PRO A 248 -8.27 -0.99 -15.77
CA PRO A 248 -9.39 -1.92 -15.62
C PRO A 248 -8.98 -3.37 -16.00
N GLY A 249 -9.12 -4.33 -15.08
CA GLY A 249 -8.81 -5.75 -15.32
C GLY A 249 -7.56 -6.28 -14.62
N PHE A 250 -6.71 -5.38 -14.13
CA PHE A 250 -5.49 -5.72 -13.37
C PHE A 250 -5.60 -5.42 -11.87
N ARG A 251 -6.63 -4.67 -11.45
CA ARG A 251 -6.97 -4.38 -10.03
C ARG A 251 -7.26 -5.59 -9.16
N SER A 252 -7.59 -6.73 -9.78
CA SER A 252 -7.91 -7.96 -9.10
C SER A 252 -6.71 -8.89 -9.24
N ARG A 253 -6.09 -9.29 -8.12
CA ARG A 253 -4.95 -10.22 -8.05
C ARG A 253 -5.27 -11.65 -8.53
N ARG A 254 -6.35 -11.85 -9.29
CA ARG A 254 -6.74 -13.14 -9.89
C ARG A 254 -6.16 -13.25 -11.29
N GLY A 255 -5.19 -14.15 -11.47
CA GLY A 255 -4.44 -14.29 -12.74
C GLY A 255 -5.30 -14.45 -14.00
N GLY A 256 -6.47 -15.11 -13.91
CA GLY A 256 -7.37 -15.26 -15.05
C GLY A 256 -8.01 -13.95 -15.54
N GLN A 257 -8.20 -12.96 -14.67
CA GLN A 257 -8.76 -11.66 -15.05
C GLN A 257 -7.70 -10.76 -15.68
N ALA A 258 -6.47 -10.80 -15.16
CA ALA A 258 -5.33 -10.09 -15.74
C ALA A 258 -5.03 -10.62 -17.16
N PHE A 259 -5.02 -11.95 -17.35
CA PHE A 259 -4.84 -12.55 -18.68
C PHE A 259 -5.91 -12.11 -19.68
N GLY A 260 -7.19 -12.10 -19.27
CA GLY A 260 -8.28 -11.62 -20.12
C GLY A 260 -8.15 -10.14 -20.47
N ALA A 261 -7.70 -9.30 -19.54
CA ALA A 261 -7.47 -7.87 -19.78
C ALA A 261 -6.32 -7.63 -20.77
N VAL A 262 -5.20 -8.35 -20.63
CA VAL A 262 -4.08 -8.30 -21.60
C VAL A 262 -4.56 -8.64 -23.00
N LEU A 263 -5.31 -9.74 -23.15
CA LEU A 263 -5.82 -10.17 -24.44
C LEU A 263 -6.77 -9.11 -25.05
N LEU A 264 -7.65 -8.52 -24.24
CA LEU A 264 -8.55 -7.45 -24.67
C LEU A 264 -7.77 -6.22 -25.18
N TYR A 265 -6.75 -5.78 -24.45
CA TYR A 265 -5.94 -4.62 -24.83
C TYR A 265 -5.10 -4.89 -26.08
N LEU A 266 -4.57 -6.10 -26.25
CA LEU A 266 -3.86 -6.51 -27.46
C LEU A 266 -4.79 -6.52 -28.68
N LEU A 267 -6.00 -7.07 -28.54
CA LEU A 267 -7.00 -7.09 -29.61
C LEU A 267 -7.48 -5.68 -29.99
N ALA A 268 -7.72 -4.82 -29.00
CA ALA A 268 -8.05 -3.42 -29.23
C ALA A 268 -6.90 -2.68 -29.96
N GLY A 269 -5.65 -2.91 -29.55
CA GLY A 269 -4.48 -2.36 -30.20
C GLY A 269 -4.32 -2.84 -31.64
N MET A 270 -4.48 -4.14 -31.89
CA MET A 270 -4.45 -4.72 -33.25
C MET A 270 -5.55 -4.14 -34.13
N ALA A 271 -6.76 -3.93 -33.61
CA ALA A 271 -7.85 -3.31 -34.35
C ALA A 271 -7.53 -1.84 -34.74
N VAL A 272 -6.90 -1.08 -33.85
CA VAL A 272 -6.45 0.29 -34.12
C VAL A 272 -5.36 0.30 -35.20
N VAL A 273 -4.37 -0.60 -35.10
CA VAL A 273 -3.27 -0.72 -36.08
C VAL A 273 -3.81 -1.16 -37.44
N GLN A 274 -4.72 -2.13 -37.48
CA GLN A 274 -5.37 -2.58 -38.72
C GLN A 274 -6.19 -1.44 -39.36
N SER A 275 -6.89 -0.65 -38.55
CA SER A 275 -7.62 0.53 -38.99
C SER A 275 -6.69 1.59 -39.60
N TYR A 276 -5.50 1.77 -39.03
CA TYR A 276 -4.50 2.73 -39.52
C TYR A 276 -3.77 2.25 -40.80
N MET A 277 -3.44 0.96 -40.89
CA MET A 277 -2.63 0.40 -41.98
C MET A 277 -3.45 0.12 -43.26
N SER A 278 -4.78 0.08 -43.17
CA SER A 278 -5.66 -0.13 -44.33
C SER A 278 -5.97 1.20 -45.03
N LEU A 279 -5.03 1.73 -45.82
CA LEU A 279 -5.20 2.96 -46.63
C LEU A 279 -6.10 2.77 -47.88
N LYS A 280 -6.76 1.61 -48.04
CA LYS A 280 -7.59 1.28 -49.22
C LYS A 280 -9.04 0.92 -48.90
N THR A 281 -9.46 0.92 -47.64
CA THR A 281 -10.85 0.62 -47.25
C THR A 281 -11.71 1.89 -47.26
N PRO A 282 -12.94 1.85 -47.79
CA PRO A 282 -13.84 2.99 -47.72
C PRO A 282 -14.23 3.29 -46.26
N PRO A 283 -14.59 4.53 -45.91
CA PRO A 283 -14.90 4.96 -44.53
C PRO A 283 -15.89 4.05 -43.78
N TRP A 284 -16.87 3.47 -44.47
CA TRP A 284 -17.84 2.55 -43.87
C TRP A 284 -17.25 1.18 -43.52
N GLY A 285 -16.23 0.70 -44.24
CA GLY A 285 -15.56 -0.57 -43.95
C GLY A 285 -14.90 -0.57 -42.57
N TYR A 286 -14.35 0.57 -42.14
CA TYR A 286 -13.79 0.73 -40.78
C TYR A 286 -14.87 0.61 -39.70
N ALA A 287 -16.05 1.18 -39.93
CA ALA A 287 -17.17 1.06 -38.99
C ALA A 287 -17.58 -0.41 -38.84
N VAL A 288 -17.67 -1.16 -39.93
CA VAL A 288 -18.06 -2.58 -39.89
C VAL A 288 -16.97 -3.45 -39.22
N HIS A 289 -15.68 -3.20 -39.48
CA HIS A 289 -14.58 -3.88 -38.76
C HIS A 289 -14.58 -3.56 -37.25
N THR A 290 -14.81 -2.30 -36.89
CA THR A 290 -14.87 -1.89 -35.48
C THR A 290 -16.03 -2.59 -34.77
N VAL A 291 -17.21 -2.66 -35.41
CA VAL A 291 -18.36 -3.40 -34.88
C VAL A 291 -18.02 -4.90 -34.74
N SER A 292 -17.41 -5.53 -35.75
CA SER A 292 -16.99 -6.93 -35.66
C SER A 292 -16.06 -7.21 -34.48
N VAL A 293 -15.07 -6.33 -34.25
CA VAL A 293 -14.15 -6.44 -33.11
C VAL A 293 -14.88 -6.27 -31.77
N LEU A 294 -15.80 -5.32 -31.65
CA LEU A 294 -16.58 -5.12 -30.43
C LEU A 294 -17.42 -6.36 -30.07
N PHE A 295 -18.05 -6.98 -31.07
CA PHE A 295 -18.85 -8.19 -30.90
C PHE A 295 -18.00 -9.45 -30.65
N SER A 296 -16.81 -9.57 -31.25
CA SER A 296 -15.94 -10.74 -31.07
C SER A 296 -15.04 -10.67 -29.82
N THR A 297 -14.87 -9.50 -29.20
CA THR A 297 -13.88 -9.32 -28.12
C THR A 297 -14.43 -8.62 -26.89
N VAL A 298 -14.91 -7.38 -27.03
CA VAL A 298 -15.34 -6.53 -25.92
C VAL A 298 -16.58 -7.12 -25.25
N ILE A 299 -17.66 -7.34 -26.01
CA ILE A 299 -18.93 -7.84 -25.45
C ILE A 299 -18.77 -9.21 -24.76
N PRO A 300 -18.12 -10.22 -25.38
CA PRO A 300 -17.85 -11.51 -24.72
C PRO A 300 -17.05 -11.38 -23.42
N PHE A 301 -16.07 -10.47 -23.35
CA PHE A 301 -15.28 -10.27 -22.14
C PHE A 301 -16.15 -9.81 -20.95
N PHE A 302 -16.99 -8.80 -21.15
CA PHE A 302 -17.94 -8.33 -20.13
C PHE A 302 -18.96 -9.41 -19.74
N CYS A 303 -19.43 -10.18 -20.73
CA CYS A 303 -20.34 -11.31 -20.57
C CYS A 303 -19.74 -12.48 -19.78
N PHE A 304 -18.47 -12.83 -19.98
CA PHE A 304 -17.84 -13.98 -19.31
C PHE A 304 -17.25 -13.66 -17.94
N HIS A 305 -16.74 -12.43 -17.75
CA HIS A 305 -15.97 -12.07 -16.56
C HIS A 305 -16.71 -11.17 -15.56
N ASN A 306 -17.95 -10.77 -15.85
CA ASN A 306 -18.72 -9.80 -15.06
C ASN A 306 -17.92 -8.52 -14.78
N PHE A 307 -17.25 -8.02 -15.81
CA PHE A 307 -16.38 -6.86 -15.67
C PHE A 307 -17.18 -5.63 -15.23
N LEU A 308 -16.65 -4.83 -14.27
CA LEU A 308 -17.33 -3.68 -13.65
C LEU A 308 -18.71 -3.99 -13.02
N ASN A 309 -18.97 -5.25 -12.65
CA ASN A 309 -20.28 -5.73 -12.17
C ASN A 309 -21.41 -5.44 -13.17
N VAL A 310 -21.13 -5.50 -14.47
CA VAL A 310 -22.10 -5.20 -15.53
C VAL A 310 -23.35 -6.07 -15.46
N TRP A 311 -23.25 -7.30 -14.93
CA TRP A 311 -24.39 -8.20 -14.80
C TRP A 311 -25.47 -7.65 -13.86
N GLU A 312 -25.12 -6.78 -12.93
CA GLU A 312 -26.03 -6.20 -11.93
C GLU A 312 -26.63 -4.87 -12.38
N ARG A 313 -26.13 -4.30 -13.48
CA ARG A 313 -26.57 -2.98 -14.00
C ARG A 313 -27.80 -3.08 -14.89
N PHE A 314 -28.13 -4.26 -15.41
CA PHE A 314 -29.30 -4.44 -16.25
C PHE A 314 -30.57 -4.62 -15.39
N PRO A 315 -31.67 -3.89 -15.69
CA PRO A 315 -32.89 -3.93 -14.88
C PRO A 315 -33.47 -5.34 -14.70
N PHE A 316 -33.36 -6.20 -15.72
CA PHE A 316 -33.93 -7.55 -15.74
C PHE A 316 -33.07 -8.61 -15.02
N THR A 317 -31.81 -8.31 -14.71
CA THR A 317 -30.92 -9.23 -13.97
C THR A 317 -30.70 -8.83 -12.52
N ARG A 318 -31.16 -7.64 -12.11
CA ARG A 318 -30.98 -7.08 -10.77
C ARG A 318 -31.54 -7.97 -9.64
N TYR A 319 -32.61 -8.72 -9.91
CA TYR A 319 -33.25 -9.64 -8.97
C TYR A 319 -33.02 -11.12 -9.29
N ALA A 320 -32.22 -11.43 -10.33
CA ALA A 320 -31.96 -12.80 -10.74
C ALA A 320 -30.88 -13.46 -9.87
N SER A 321 -30.99 -14.78 -9.66
CA SER A 321 -29.94 -15.53 -8.94
C SER A 321 -28.60 -15.44 -9.66
N ARG A 322 -27.48 -15.49 -8.93
CA ARG A 322 -26.13 -15.50 -9.54
C ARG A 322 -25.93 -16.64 -10.53
N LYS A 323 -26.59 -17.78 -10.35
CA LYS A 323 -26.55 -18.91 -11.29
C LYS A 323 -27.26 -18.57 -12.60
N SER A 324 -28.43 -17.94 -12.52
CA SER A 324 -29.20 -17.48 -13.68
C SER A 324 -28.46 -16.38 -14.46
N GLN A 325 -27.89 -15.40 -13.75
CA GLN A 325 -27.06 -14.36 -14.37
C GLN A 325 -25.87 -14.96 -15.15
N LYS A 326 -25.15 -15.91 -14.55
CA LYS A 326 -24.02 -16.60 -15.21
C LYS A 326 -24.45 -17.31 -16.49
N ILE A 327 -25.57 -18.02 -16.48
CA ILE A 327 -26.06 -18.75 -17.66
C ILE A 327 -26.43 -17.77 -18.77
N LEU A 328 -27.19 -16.72 -18.44
CA LEU A 328 -27.64 -15.72 -19.39
C LEU A 328 -26.46 -14.99 -20.05
N PHE A 329 -25.54 -14.43 -19.26
CA PHE A 329 -24.44 -13.66 -19.81
C PHE A 329 -23.42 -14.53 -20.55
N ARG A 330 -23.21 -15.79 -20.15
CA ARG A 330 -22.43 -16.74 -20.95
C ARG A 330 -23.07 -17.02 -22.32
N GLY A 331 -24.40 -17.20 -22.36
CA GLY A 331 -25.14 -17.35 -23.61
C GLY A 331 -24.99 -16.12 -24.51
N LEU A 332 -25.18 -14.92 -23.95
CA LEU A 332 -25.00 -13.66 -24.69
C LEU A 332 -23.56 -13.48 -25.21
N GLY A 333 -22.55 -13.86 -24.42
CA GLY A 333 -21.16 -13.83 -24.84
C GLY A 333 -20.88 -14.73 -26.03
N ILE A 334 -21.43 -15.96 -26.03
CA ILE A 334 -21.31 -16.90 -27.15
C ILE A 334 -22.01 -16.36 -28.40
N VAL A 335 -23.24 -15.85 -28.28
CA VAL A 335 -23.98 -15.25 -29.40
C VAL A 335 -23.20 -14.08 -30.00
N SER A 336 -22.63 -13.24 -29.15
CA SER A 336 -21.83 -12.10 -29.59
C SER A 336 -20.60 -12.52 -30.40
N LEU A 337 -19.92 -13.62 -30.02
CA LEU A 337 -18.81 -14.16 -30.80
C LEU A 337 -19.24 -14.56 -32.22
N PHE A 338 -20.36 -15.26 -32.35
CA PHE A 338 -20.90 -15.65 -33.67
C PHE A 338 -21.29 -14.44 -34.52
N VAL A 339 -21.89 -13.41 -33.91
CA VAL A 339 -22.21 -12.15 -34.59
C VAL A 339 -20.94 -11.46 -35.07
N GLY A 340 -19.90 -11.37 -34.23
CA GLY A 340 -18.62 -10.78 -34.60
C GLY A 340 -17.96 -11.48 -35.80
N LEU A 341 -17.97 -12.82 -35.82
CA LEU A 341 -17.45 -13.63 -36.92
C LEU A 341 -18.26 -13.47 -38.22
N ALA A 342 -19.60 -13.42 -38.12
CA ALA A 342 -20.46 -13.20 -39.28
C ALA A 342 -20.26 -11.80 -39.91
N ILE A 343 -20.07 -10.77 -39.09
CA ILE A 343 -19.78 -9.41 -39.53
C ILE A 343 -18.37 -9.32 -40.14
N PHE A 344 -17.42 -10.09 -39.62
CA PHE A 344 -16.07 -10.13 -40.20
C PHE A 344 -16.08 -10.76 -41.60
N GLY A 345 -16.79 -11.89 -41.74
CA GLY A 345 -16.88 -12.64 -43.00
C GLY A 345 -17.72 -11.97 -44.10
N SER A 346 -18.41 -10.87 -43.82
CA SER A 346 -19.16 -10.11 -44.84
C SER A 346 -18.34 -9.01 -45.52
N ILE A 347 -17.11 -8.76 -45.05
CA ILE A 347 -16.19 -7.73 -45.56
C ILE A 347 -14.93 -8.35 -46.19
N ALA A 348 -14.59 -9.59 -45.81
CA ALA A 348 -13.52 -10.40 -46.40
C ALA A 348 -13.99 -11.03 -47.71
#